data_AF-A0A7C7JNL5-F1
#
_entry.id   AF-A0A7C7JNL5-F1
#
_cell.length_a   1.000
_cell.length_b   1.000
_cell.length_c   1.000
_cell.angle_alpha   90.00
_cell.angle_beta   90.00
_cell.angle_gamma   90.00
#
_symmetry.space_group_name_H-M   'P 1'
#
loop_
_entity.id
_entity.type
_entity.pdbx_description
1 polymer ?
#
loop_
_entity_poly.entity_id
_entity_poly.type
_entity_poly.pdbx_seq_one_letter_code
_entity_poly.pdbx_strand_id
1 'polypeptide(L)'
;MNLFNDVDDFLHSNPKEKFFDILFNANGTVVVDELEKIIEKFVAMEKLLEEQYGDEVEKKVEEYIFSNGREIDLRKVSFYMSKMADILSKSE
;
A
#
# COMPACT_ATOMS: atom_id res chain seq x y z
N MET A 1 6.94 18.44 23.05
CA MET A 1 6.64 17.21 22.30
C MET A 1 7.92 16.84 21.56
N ASN A 2 8.55 15.72 21.89
CA ASN A 2 9.82 15.31 21.30
C ASN A 2 9.54 14.57 19.99
N LEU A 3 9.66 15.28 18.86
CA LEU A 3 9.58 14.72 17.50
C LEU A 3 10.42 13.45 17.31
N PHE A 4 11.56 13.34 18.01
CA PHE A 4 12.42 12.17 17.97
C PHE A 4 11.80 10.92 18.64
N ASN A 5 10.99 11.09 19.69
CA ASN A 5 10.32 9.98 20.37
C ASN A 5 9.11 9.48 19.56
N ASP A 6 8.38 10.39 18.91
CA ASP A 6 7.23 10.03 18.07
C ASP A 6 7.70 9.29 16.80
N VAL A 7 8.89 9.60 16.29
CA VAL A 7 9.52 8.88 15.16
C VAL A 7 10.06 7.51 15.59
N ASP A 8 10.62 7.36 16.79
CA ASP A 8 11.10 6.06 17.28
C ASP A 8 9.94 5.07 17.53
N ASP A 9 8.86 5.50 18.22
CA ASP A 9 7.66 4.67 18.38
C ASP A 9 6.97 4.37 17.02
N PHE A 10 7.07 5.31 16.08
CA PHE A 10 6.62 5.11 14.70
C PHE A 10 7.37 3.99 13.99
N LEU A 11 8.69 3.90 14.19
CA LEU A 11 9.54 2.87 13.59
C LEU A 11 9.39 1.49 14.27
N HIS A 12 8.91 1.44 15.52
CA HIS A 12 8.67 0.20 16.25
C HIS A 12 7.29 -0.44 16.01
N SER A 13 6.34 0.32 15.46
CA SER A 13 4.99 -0.18 15.14
C SER A 13 4.97 -0.97 13.80
N ASN A 14 4.06 -1.96 13.69
CA ASN A 14 3.86 -2.71 12.44
C ASN A 14 3.35 -1.75 11.34
N PRO A 15 4.10 -1.52 10.23
CA PRO A 15 3.73 -0.53 9.21
C PRO A 15 2.34 -0.76 8.60
N LYS A 16 1.88 -2.01 8.57
CA LYS A 16 0.52 -2.35 8.14
C LYS A 16 -0.51 -1.73 9.09
N GLU A 17 -0.38 -1.97 10.39
CA GLU A 17 -1.32 -1.50 11.41
C GLU A 17 -1.39 0.02 11.40
N LYS A 18 -0.22 0.67 11.32
CA LYS A 18 -0.13 2.14 11.24
C LYS A 18 -0.76 2.71 9.98
N PHE A 19 -0.54 2.07 8.84
CA PHE A 19 -1.18 2.49 7.59
C PHE A 19 -2.71 2.45 7.69
N PHE A 20 -3.27 1.36 8.23
CA PHE A 20 -4.73 1.28 8.42
C PHE A 20 -5.25 2.28 9.45
N ASP A 21 -4.51 2.51 10.54
CA ASP A 21 -4.86 3.56 11.50
C ASP A 21 -4.93 4.95 10.85
N ILE A 22 -3.96 5.29 10.00
CA ILE A 22 -3.98 6.54 9.22
C ILE A 22 -5.16 6.58 8.25
N LEU A 23 -5.44 5.49 7.53
CA LEU A 23 -6.59 5.43 6.62
C LEU A 23 -7.92 5.68 7.32
N PHE A 24 -8.09 5.19 8.55
CA PHE A 24 -9.34 5.34 9.30
C PHE A 24 -9.50 6.71 9.97
N ASN A 25 -8.39 7.38 10.30
CA ASN A 25 -8.42 8.61 11.10
C ASN A 25 -8.07 9.88 10.32
N ALA A 26 -7.47 9.79 9.12
CA ALA A 26 -7.17 10.95 8.27
C ALA A 26 -8.44 11.55 7.63
N ASN A 27 -8.28 12.70 6.98
CA ASN A 27 -9.38 13.34 6.24
C ASN A 27 -9.94 12.39 5.16
N GLY A 28 -11.24 12.12 5.21
CA GLY A 28 -11.87 11.17 4.29
C GLY A 28 -11.70 11.49 2.81
N THR A 29 -11.66 12.77 2.42
CA THR A 29 -11.42 13.19 1.02
C THR A 29 -10.00 12.82 0.60
N VAL A 30 -9.00 13.09 1.44
CA VAL A 30 -7.60 12.76 1.16
C VAL A 30 -7.41 11.25 1.05
N VAL A 31 -8.09 10.48 1.91
CA VAL A 31 -8.08 9.01 1.88
C VAL A 31 -8.71 8.49 0.58
N VAL A 32 -9.89 8.99 0.21
CA VAL A 32 -10.56 8.61 -1.04
C VAL A 32 -9.67 8.90 -2.24
N ASP A 33 -9.09 10.10 -2.33
CA ASP A 33 -8.21 10.48 -3.43
C ASP A 33 -6.97 9.57 -3.53
N GLU A 34 -6.42 9.11 -2.41
CA GLU A 34 -5.28 8.19 -2.44
C GLU A 34 -5.69 6.75 -2.78
N LEU A 35 -6.85 6.29 -2.32
CA LEU A 35 -7.40 4.98 -2.68
C LEU A 35 -7.74 4.91 -4.17
N GLU A 36 -8.35 5.95 -4.75
CA GLU A 36 -8.64 6.04 -6.19
C GLU A 36 -7.36 5.88 -7.02
N LYS A 37 -6.25 6.51 -6.62
CA LYS A 37 -4.95 6.34 -7.29
C LYS A 37 -4.40 4.92 -7.20
N ILE A 38 -4.65 4.21 -6.09
CA ILE A 38 -4.23 2.82 -5.92
C ILE A 38 -5.09 1.92 -6.82
N ILE A 39 -6.40 2.14 -6.85
CA ILE A 39 -7.36 1.39 -7.67
C ILE A 39 -7.06 1.59 -9.15
N GLU A 40 -6.86 2.83 -9.61
CA GLU A 40 -6.53 3.13 -11.01
C GLU A 40 -5.26 2.39 -11.44
N LYS A 41 -4.21 2.41 -10.61
CA LYS A 41 -2.98 1.65 -10.88
C LYS A 41 -3.20 0.15 -10.89
N PHE A 42 -4.00 -0.38 -9.97
CA PHE A 42 -4.33 -1.80 -9.91
C PHE A 42 -5.02 -2.25 -11.19
N VAL A 43 -6.08 -1.55 -11.61
CA VAL A 43 -6.82 -1.85 -12.85
C VAL A 43 -5.93 -1.75 -14.09
N ALA A 44 -5.05 -0.73 -14.16
CA ALA A 44 -4.10 -0.61 -15.26
C ALA A 44 -3.09 -1.77 -15.30
N MET A 45 -2.56 -2.19 -14.14
CA MET A 45 -1.66 -3.34 -14.06
C MET A 45 -2.35 -4.65 -14.43
N GLU A 46 -3.57 -4.87 -13.95
CA GLU A 46 -4.39 -6.02 -14.32
C GLU A 46 -4.61 -6.05 -15.83
N LYS A 47 -4.97 -4.91 -16.43
CA LYS A 47 -5.18 -4.83 -17.88
C LYS A 47 -3.92 -5.16 -18.69
N LEU A 48 -2.77 -4.65 -18.26
CA LEU A 48 -1.48 -4.95 -18.90
C LEU A 48 -1.13 -6.44 -18.79
N LEU A 49 -1.46 -7.08 -17.67
CA LEU A 49 -1.25 -8.51 -17.49
C LEU A 49 -2.24 -9.33 -18.33
N GLU A 50 -3.48 -8.90 -18.49
CA GLU A 50 -4.47 -9.54 -19.37
C GLU A 50 -3.99 -9.55 -20.82
N GLU A 51 -3.36 -8.48 -21.29
CA GLU A 51 -2.77 -8.42 -22.63
C GLU A 51 -1.67 -9.47 -22.83
N GLN A 52 -1.01 -9.90 -21.76
CA GLN A 52 0.08 -10.87 -21.80
C GLN A 52 -0.37 -12.32 -21.54
N TYR A 53 -1.27 -12.52 -20.57
CA TYR A 53 -1.65 -13.83 -20.05
C TYR A 53 -3.12 -14.20 -20.29
N GLY A 54 -3.93 -13.28 -20.84
CA GLY A 54 -5.35 -13.49 -21.10
C GLY A 54 -6.13 -13.86 -19.83
N ASP A 55 -6.97 -14.87 -19.92
CA ASP A 55 -7.80 -15.35 -18.80
C ASP A 55 -6.98 -16.04 -17.68
N GLU A 56 -5.68 -16.25 -17.86
CA GLU A 56 -4.82 -16.88 -16.84
C GLU A 56 -4.21 -15.89 -15.83
N VAL A 57 -4.48 -14.58 -15.93
CA VAL A 57 -3.86 -13.55 -15.08
C VAL A 57 -4.02 -13.85 -13.59
N GLU A 58 -5.23 -14.14 -13.13
CA GLU A 58 -5.50 -14.38 -11.71
C GLU A 58 -4.65 -15.53 -11.18
N LYS A 59 -4.66 -16.66 -11.89
CA LYS A 59 -3.83 -17.83 -11.56
C LYS A 59 -2.34 -17.49 -11.54
N LYS A 60 -1.85 -16.69 -12.51
CA LYS A 60 -0.43 -16.28 -12.58
C LYS A 60 -0.04 -15.39 -11.41
N VAL A 61 -0.92 -14.47 -11.01
CA VAL A 61 -0.70 -13.61 -9.84
C VAL A 61 -0.67 -14.45 -8.56
N GLU A 62 -1.57 -15.40 -8.38
CA GLU A 62 -1.57 -16.31 -7.23
C GLU A 62 -0.31 -17.17 -7.17
N GLU A 63 0.08 -17.79 -8.29
CA GLU A 63 1.33 -18.57 -8.41
C GLU A 63 2.54 -17.72 -8.02
N TYR A 64 2.57 -16.46 -8.46
CA TYR A 64 3.65 -15.53 -8.15
C TYR A 64 3.68 -15.16 -6.66
N ILE A 65 2.53 -14.86 -6.05
CA ILE A 65 2.42 -14.56 -4.62
C ILE A 65 2.88 -15.76 -3.78
N PHE A 66 2.40 -16.96 -4.12
CA PHE A 66 2.78 -18.18 -3.41
C PHE A 66 4.29 -18.44 -3.49
N SER A 67 4.86 -18.31 -4.68
CA SER A 67 6.27 -18.60 -4.93
C SER A 67 7.22 -17.53 -4.36
N ASN A 68 6.73 -16.29 -4.18
CA ASN A 68 7.56 -15.14 -3.77
C ASN A 68 7.08 -14.49 -2.46
N GLY A 69 6.38 -15.25 -1.59
CA GLY A 69 5.68 -14.70 -0.42
C GLY A 69 6.52 -13.77 0.46
N ARG A 70 7.78 -14.13 0.74
CA ARG A 70 8.69 -13.27 1.53
C ARG A 70 9.01 -11.93 0.85
N GLU A 71 9.26 -11.95 -0.46
CA GLU A 71 9.50 -10.71 -1.21
C GLU A 71 8.24 -9.85 -1.22
N ILE A 72 7.08 -10.47 -1.44
CA ILE A 72 5.79 -9.78 -1.43
C ILE A 72 5.51 -9.15 -0.06
N ASP A 73 5.81 -9.85 1.03
CA ASP A 73 5.68 -9.29 2.39
C ASP A 73 6.56 -8.06 2.59
N LEU A 74 7.82 -8.11 2.16
CA LEU A 74 8.72 -6.94 2.24
C LEU A 74 8.24 -5.78 1.38
N ARG A 75 7.78 -6.06 0.15
CA ARG A 75 7.21 -5.02 -0.74
C ARG A 75 5.94 -4.42 -0.17
N LYS A 76 5.07 -5.20 0.49
CA LYS A 76 3.89 -4.68 1.19
C LYS A 76 4.28 -3.70 2.30
N VAL A 77 5.32 -4.01 3.08
CA VAL A 77 5.85 -3.09 4.11
C VAL A 77 6.26 -1.76 3.48
N SER A 78 7.07 -1.77 2.43
CA SER A 78 7.47 -0.55 1.72
C SER A 78 6.28 0.20 1.12
N PHE A 79 5.30 -0.53 0.59
CA PHE A 79 4.07 0.05 0.04
C PHE A 79 3.27 0.80 1.12
N TYR A 80 3.00 0.16 2.27
CA TYR A 80 2.32 0.81 3.40
C TYR A 80 3.05 2.08 3.82
N MET A 81 4.39 2.02 3.88
CA MET A 81 5.19 3.16 4.26
C MET A 81 5.14 4.33 3.25
N SER A 82 5.14 4.02 1.96
CA SER A 82 4.97 5.05 0.93
C SER A 82 3.58 5.67 1.00
N LYS A 83 2.54 4.86 1.20
CA LYS A 83 1.15 5.34 1.18
C LYS A 83 0.76 6.14 2.40
N MET A 84 1.25 5.79 3.58
CA MET A 84 1.09 6.66 4.75
C MET A 84 1.74 8.05 4.51
N ALA A 85 2.91 8.12 3.89
CA ALA A 85 3.58 9.39 3.60
C ALA A 85 2.79 10.25 2.59
N ASP A 86 2.24 9.61 1.55
CA ASP A 86 1.37 10.26 0.55
C ASP A 86 0.09 10.86 1.19
N ILE A 87 -0.46 10.23 2.22
CA ILE A 87 -1.66 10.71 2.94
C ILE A 87 -1.29 11.85 3.91
N LEU A 88 -0.23 11.66 4.70
CA LEU A 88 0.20 12.62 5.71
C LEU A 88 0.65 13.94 5.07
N SER A 89 1.39 13.89 3.96
CA SER A 89 1.88 15.08 3.25
C SER A 89 0.77 15.97 2.66
N LYS A 90 -0.46 15.46 2.52
CA LYS A 90 -1.64 16.23 2.07
C LYS A 90 -2.51 16.71 3.22
N SER A 91 -2.18 16.30 4.45
CA SER A 91 -2.88 16.69 5.67
C SER A 91 -2.17 17.84 6.40
N GLU A 92 -0.98 18.23 5.95
CA GLU A 92 -0.26 19.47 6.31
C GLU A 92 -0.69 20.65 5.43
#